data_AF-A0A397J4G6-F1
#
_entry.id   AF-A0A397J4G6-F1
#
_cell.length_a   1.000
_cell.length_b   1.000
_cell.length_c   1.000
_cell.angle_alpha   90.00
_cell.angle_beta   90.00
_cell.angle_gamma   90.00
#
_symmetry.space_group_name_H-M   'P 1'
#
loop_
_entity.id
_entity.type
_entity.pdbx_description
1 polymer ?
#
loop_
_entity_poly.entity_id
_entity_poly.type
_entity_poly.pdbx_seq_one_letter_code
_entity_poly.pdbx_strand_id
1 'polypeptide(L)'
;MNMLKSFVKLNWDIDIKIFAQCQGYRTENQKGFFKKCADYYKSWDSICNIYRHAMACELMWPYIISTENLSVEDYLIWAQNQTDATYQLKYEQIFYYLQAIINFRTGVRTNRFLLKMAARRTFAPIWSARRHPIYRLIEITDEEQMLRLHPEVYTVIEQKSVISRSGFTNQHQGLDAILKEINKTIKSLIPPIPTQRHWEIAARSCTKFMKLRATFFETIGYSNNESYGPRSCPNFTTESFRFRVQIRKAKFLSPNNVDNIFQSMNGEYILSEEMKRFSEIAREKRIEFIKVTLIEKRTPKTWQPIPITQEEANVLRSETALTRSQIISIISSLIPSLNNSDQLRFKGFTNKTRDELIVILQEVRDLLAGNNLHEEM
;
A
#
# COMPACT_ATOMS: atom_id res chain seq x y z
N MET A 1 5.35 8.98 1.05
CA MET A 1 5.00 7.81 1.88
C MET A 1 4.69 6.60 1.03
N ASN A 2 5.23 5.44 1.39
CA ASN A 2 5.01 4.17 0.66
C ASN A 2 3.74 3.44 1.15
N MET A 3 2.57 4.11 1.14
CA MET A 3 1.31 3.53 1.61
C MET A 3 0.98 2.20 0.90
N LEU A 4 1.10 2.18 -0.44
CA LEU A 4 0.81 0.97 -1.22
C LEU A 4 1.68 -0.22 -0.82
N LYS A 5 2.98 0.01 -0.61
CA LYS A 5 3.91 -1.04 -0.16
C LYS A 5 3.58 -1.52 1.25
N SER A 6 3.21 -0.61 2.16
CA SER A 6 2.77 -0.99 3.51
C SER A 6 1.51 -1.85 3.47
N PHE A 7 0.55 -1.50 2.63
CA PHE A 7 -0.67 -2.29 2.42
C PHE A 7 -0.36 -3.68 1.86
N VAL A 8 0.47 -3.76 0.81
CA VAL A 8 0.87 -5.03 0.19
C VAL A 8 1.60 -5.94 1.19
N LYS A 9 2.51 -5.38 1.99
CA LYS A 9 3.24 -6.13 3.01
C LYS A 9 2.33 -6.67 4.11
N LEU A 10 1.35 -5.89 4.57
CA LEU A 10 0.40 -6.29 5.61
C LEU A 10 -0.48 -7.47 5.14
N ASN A 11 -0.91 -7.45 3.89
CA ASN A 11 -1.83 -8.43 3.33
C ASN A 11 -1.11 -9.60 2.60
N TRP A 12 0.22 -9.62 2.64
CA TRP A 12 1.03 -10.53 1.83
C TRP A 12 0.71 -11.99 2.15
N ASP A 13 0.85 -12.38 3.41
CA ASP A 13 0.64 -13.74 3.89
C ASP A 13 -0.85 -14.08 4.11
N ILE A 14 -1.74 -13.09 3.97
CA ILE A 14 -3.20 -13.26 4.06
C ILE A 14 -3.74 -13.75 2.72
N ASP A 15 -3.53 -12.99 1.65
CA ASP A 15 -4.15 -13.26 0.35
C ASP A 15 -3.39 -12.67 -0.85
N ILE A 16 -2.56 -11.64 -0.67
CA ILE A 16 -1.88 -10.98 -1.78
C ILE A 16 -0.80 -11.86 -2.43
N LYS A 17 -0.15 -12.76 -1.68
CA LYS A 17 0.78 -13.75 -2.25
C LYS A 17 0.08 -14.62 -3.31
N ILE A 18 -1.17 -15.04 -3.06
CA ILE A 18 -1.99 -15.81 -4.01
C ILE A 18 -2.45 -14.93 -5.17
N PHE A 19 -2.86 -13.69 -4.90
CA PHE A 19 -3.17 -12.74 -5.96
C PHE A 19 -1.99 -12.54 -6.93
N ALA A 20 -0.78 -12.36 -6.40
CA ALA A 20 0.42 -12.21 -7.22
C ALA A 20 0.68 -13.44 -8.11
N GLN A 21 0.45 -14.65 -7.59
CA GLN A 21 0.52 -15.87 -8.40
C GLN A 21 -0.52 -15.89 -9.53
N CYS A 22 -1.74 -15.41 -9.27
CA CYS A 22 -2.79 -15.27 -10.29
C CYS A 22 -2.40 -14.27 -11.38
N GLN A 23 -1.58 -13.28 -11.05
CA GLN A 23 -1.02 -12.30 -11.98
C GLN A 23 0.25 -12.80 -12.70
N GLY A 24 0.64 -14.06 -12.50
CA GLY A 24 1.75 -14.70 -13.20
C GLY A 24 3.12 -14.59 -12.51
N TYR A 25 3.19 -14.05 -11.29
CA TYR A 25 4.43 -14.01 -10.50
C TYR A 25 4.65 -15.38 -9.82
N ARG A 26 5.49 -16.23 -10.44
CA ARG A 26 5.65 -17.64 -10.04
C ARG A 26 6.84 -17.87 -9.13
N THR A 27 7.99 -17.26 -9.44
CA THR A 27 9.23 -17.44 -8.66
C THR A 27 9.27 -16.54 -7.43
N GLU A 28 10.06 -16.90 -6.41
CA GLU A 28 10.22 -16.05 -5.22
C GLU A 28 10.81 -14.68 -5.55
N ASN A 29 11.71 -14.59 -6.54
CA ASN A 29 12.22 -13.31 -7.04
C ASN A 29 11.11 -12.43 -7.64
N GLN A 30 10.23 -13.02 -8.46
CA GLN A 30 9.08 -12.32 -9.03
C GLN A 30 8.09 -11.88 -7.94
N LYS A 31 7.79 -12.76 -6.98
CA LYS A 31 6.93 -12.44 -5.83
C LYS A 31 7.54 -11.33 -4.96
N GLY A 32 8.85 -11.38 -4.73
CA GLY A 32 9.61 -10.35 -4.03
C GLY A 32 9.56 -8.99 -4.74
N PHE A 33 9.67 -8.98 -6.07
CA PHE A 33 9.50 -7.78 -6.90
C PHE A 33 8.10 -7.15 -6.70
N PHE A 34 7.05 -7.98 -6.74
CA PHE A 34 5.67 -7.55 -6.49
C PHE A 34 5.47 -7.05 -5.05
N LYS A 35 5.92 -7.81 -4.04
CA LYS A 35 5.83 -7.45 -2.61
C LYS A 35 6.53 -6.14 -2.29
N LYS A 36 7.63 -5.84 -2.98
CA LYS A 36 8.38 -4.58 -2.84
C LYS A 36 7.69 -3.40 -3.51
N CYS A 37 6.65 -3.64 -4.33
CA CYS A 37 6.01 -2.68 -5.23
C CYS A 37 7.04 -1.94 -6.11
N ALA A 38 8.01 -2.68 -6.66
CA ALA A 38 9.17 -2.10 -7.33
C ALA A 38 8.78 -1.28 -8.58
N ASP A 39 7.78 -1.73 -9.34
CA ASP A 39 7.14 -0.93 -10.38
C ASP A 39 5.84 -0.31 -9.84
N TYR A 40 5.88 1.00 -9.59
CA TYR A 40 4.74 1.72 -9.02
C TYR A 40 3.49 1.67 -9.93
N TYR A 41 3.66 1.75 -11.26
CA TYR A 41 2.52 1.78 -12.18
C TYR A 41 1.85 0.41 -12.26
N LYS A 42 2.63 -0.66 -12.37
CA LYS A 42 2.10 -2.03 -12.34
C LYS A 42 1.48 -2.37 -10.99
N SER A 43 2.12 -1.96 -9.89
CA SER A 43 1.58 -2.20 -8.55
C SER A 43 0.28 -1.44 -8.33
N TRP A 44 0.18 -0.21 -8.83
CA TRP A 44 -1.06 0.57 -8.77
C TRP A 44 -2.19 -0.13 -9.52
N ASP A 45 -1.94 -0.54 -10.76
CA ASP A 45 -2.97 -1.19 -11.57
C ASP A 45 -3.39 -2.55 -10.98
N SER A 46 -2.41 -3.36 -10.58
CA SER A 46 -2.67 -4.68 -9.99
C SER A 46 -3.43 -4.58 -8.67
N ILE A 47 -3.03 -3.69 -7.75
CA ILE A 47 -3.60 -3.63 -6.40
C ILE A 47 -4.82 -2.71 -6.34
N CYS A 48 -4.69 -1.46 -6.81
CA CYS A 48 -5.75 -0.46 -6.65
C CYS A 48 -6.89 -0.64 -7.65
N ASN A 49 -6.65 -1.28 -8.79
CA ASN A 49 -7.70 -1.60 -9.76
C ASN A 49 -8.10 -3.07 -9.64
N ILE A 50 -7.25 -4.02 -10.07
CA ILE A 50 -7.66 -5.42 -10.29
C ILE A 50 -8.04 -6.12 -8.96
N TYR A 51 -7.12 -6.13 -8.00
CA TYR A 51 -7.31 -6.74 -6.68
C TYR A 51 -8.47 -6.10 -5.92
N ARG A 52 -8.51 -4.76 -5.87
CA ARG A 52 -9.59 -4.01 -5.22
C ARG A 52 -10.95 -4.42 -5.77
N HIS A 53 -11.09 -4.44 -7.09
CA HIS A 53 -12.35 -4.77 -7.74
C HIS A 53 -12.76 -6.22 -7.44
N ALA A 54 -11.83 -7.17 -7.57
CA ALA A 54 -12.08 -8.56 -7.25
C ALA A 54 -12.55 -8.75 -5.81
N MET A 55 -11.82 -8.21 -4.83
CA MET A 55 -12.12 -8.37 -3.42
C MET A 55 -13.43 -7.64 -3.03
N ALA A 56 -13.67 -6.44 -3.55
CA ALA A 56 -14.92 -5.71 -3.30
C ALA A 56 -16.15 -6.46 -3.84
N CYS A 57 -16.06 -7.06 -5.04
CA CYS A 57 -17.14 -7.88 -5.57
C CYS A 57 -17.42 -9.12 -4.71
N GLU A 58 -16.37 -9.77 -4.19
CA GLU A 58 -16.54 -10.95 -3.34
C GLU A 58 -17.00 -10.61 -1.93
N LEU A 59 -16.70 -9.41 -1.41
CA LEU A 59 -17.28 -8.91 -0.15
C LEU A 59 -18.77 -8.60 -0.30
N MET A 60 -19.22 -8.13 -1.46
CA MET A 60 -20.66 -7.91 -1.71
C MET A 60 -21.43 -9.21 -1.95
N TRP A 61 -20.75 -10.28 -2.39
CA TRP A 61 -21.40 -11.51 -2.83
C TRP A 61 -22.24 -12.21 -1.75
N PRO A 62 -21.76 -12.37 -0.50
CA PRO A 62 -22.57 -12.89 0.60
C PRO A 62 -23.89 -12.15 0.84
N TYR A 63 -23.88 -10.82 0.76
CA TYR A 63 -25.11 -10.02 0.87
C TYR A 63 -26.07 -10.32 -0.29
N ILE A 64 -25.56 -10.31 -1.53
CA ILE A 64 -26.35 -10.54 -2.75
C ILE A 64 -27.08 -11.89 -2.71
N ILE A 65 -26.45 -12.94 -2.18
CA ILE A 65 -27.09 -14.27 -2.08
C ILE A 65 -28.05 -14.39 -0.90
N SER A 66 -28.03 -13.45 0.05
CA SER A 66 -28.83 -13.49 1.29
C SER A 66 -30.12 -12.66 1.23
N THR A 67 -30.28 -11.80 0.22
CA THR A 67 -31.46 -10.92 0.07
C THR A 67 -31.95 -10.90 -1.37
N GLU A 68 -33.27 -10.77 -1.55
CA GLU A 68 -33.90 -10.61 -2.87
C GLU A 68 -33.88 -9.14 -3.33
N ASN A 69 -34.09 -8.21 -2.41
CA ASN A 69 -34.10 -6.77 -2.68
C ASN A 69 -32.73 -6.19 -2.37
N LEU A 70 -32.01 -5.77 -3.41
CA LEU A 70 -30.66 -5.22 -3.31
C LEU A 70 -30.71 -3.71 -3.09
N SER A 71 -30.07 -3.25 -2.00
CA SER A 71 -29.88 -1.84 -1.71
C SER A 71 -28.46 -1.59 -1.20
N VAL A 72 -27.88 -0.45 -1.59
CA VAL A 72 -26.56 -0.05 -1.09
C VAL A 72 -26.60 0.24 0.40
N GLU A 73 -27.67 0.88 0.89
CA GLU A 73 -27.83 1.21 2.31
C GLU A 73 -27.92 -0.07 3.14
N ASP A 74 -28.76 -1.01 2.70
CA ASP A 74 -28.93 -2.30 3.38
C ASP A 74 -27.65 -3.13 3.34
N TYR A 75 -26.87 -3.08 2.25
CA TYR A 75 -25.54 -3.71 2.23
C TYR A 75 -24.60 -3.11 3.28
N LEU A 76 -24.58 -1.79 3.44
CA LEU A 76 -23.71 -1.14 4.43
C LEU A 76 -24.10 -1.54 5.85
N ILE A 77 -25.41 -1.58 6.16
CA ILE A 77 -25.92 -2.06 7.45
C ILE A 77 -25.58 -3.55 7.64
N TRP A 78 -25.80 -4.37 6.62
CA TRP A 78 -25.51 -5.80 6.64
C TRP A 78 -24.02 -6.08 6.86
N ALA A 79 -23.14 -5.34 6.18
CA ALA A 79 -21.69 -5.48 6.28
C ALA A 79 -21.16 -5.10 7.66
N GLN A 80 -21.73 -4.06 8.28
CA GLN A 80 -21.39 -3.65 9.64
C GLN A 80 -21.77 -4.70 10.70
N ASN A 81 -22.83 -5.46 10.44
CA ASN A 81 -23.33 -6.49 11.35
C ASN A 81 -22.71 -7.88 11.14
N GLN A 82 -21.76 -8.03 10.20
CA GLN A 82 -21.07 -9.31 10.00
C GLN A 82 -20.20 -9.66 11.20
N THR A 83 -20.17 -10.93 11.58
CA THR A 83 -19.37 -11.46 12.70
C THR A 83 -18.17 -12.29 12.24
N ASP A 84 -18.09 -12.67 10.96
CA ASP A 84 -16.95 -13.40 10.42
C ASP A 84 -15.69 -12.52 10.43
N ALA A 85 -14.65 -12.98 11.12
CA ALA A 85 -13.43 -12.22 11.32
C ALA A 85 -12.67 -11.98 10.01
N THR A 86 -12.72 -12.94 9.07
CA THR A 86 -12.09 -12.79 7.75
C THR A 86 -12.78 -11.71 6.93
N TYR A 87 -14.11 -11.75 6.90
CA TYR A 87 -14.94 -10.75 6.27
C TYR A 87 -14.66 -9.35 6.84
N GLN A 88 -14.74 -9.18 8.16
CA GLN A 88 -14.50 -7.90 8.82
C GLN A 88 -13.11 -7.35 8.48
N LEU A 89 -12.07 -8.18 8.62
CA LEU A 89 -10.69 -7.77 8.30
C LEU A 89 -10.55 -7.34 6.84
N LYS A 90 -11.08 -8.14 5.89
CA LYS A 90 -10.99 -7.81 4.47
C LYS A 90 -11.82 -6.58 4.13
N TYR A 91 -12.98 -6.39 4.74
CA TYR A 91 -13.81 -5.21 4.57
C TYR A 91 -13.05 -3.94 4.94
N GLU A 92 -12.42 -3.90 6.13
CA GLU A 92 -11.61 -2.76 6.56
C GLU A 92 -10.39 -2.53 5.63
N GLN A 93 -9.69 -3.60 5.26
CA GLN A 93 -8.55 -3.52 4.35
C GLN A 93 -8.93 -2.92 3.00
N ILE A 94 -10.06 -3.31 2.42
CA ILE A 94 -10.48 -2.83 1.10
C ILE A 94 -11.13 -1.45 1.17
N PHE A 95 -12.14 -1.28 2.02
CA PHE A 95 -12.98 -0.08 2.00
C PHE A 95 -12.40 1.08 2.81
N TYR A 96 -11.54 0.84 3.80
CA TYR A 96 -10.89 1.91 4.56
C TYR A 96 -9.46 2.12 4.10
N TYR A 97 -8.60 1.10 4.21
CA TYR A 97 -7.17 1.28 4.01
C TYR A 97 -6.76 1.39 2.53
N LEU A 98 -7.23 0.49 1.67
CA LEU A 98 -6.95 0.58 0.23
C LEU A 98 -7.65 1.79 -0.39
N GLN A 99 -8.88 2.08 0.04
CA GLN A 99 -9.57 3.30 -0.38
C GLN A 99 -8.82 4.57 0.05
N ALA A 100 -8.22 4.59 1.24
CA ALA A 100 -7.37 5.70 1.68
C ALA A 100 -6.18 5.93 0.74
N ILE A 101 -5.53 4.88 0.23
CA ILE A 101 -4.45 5.03 -0.77
C ILE A 101 -4.95 5.74 -2.03
N ILE A 102 -6.15 5.36 -2.49
CA ILE A 102 -6.80 5.92 -3.68
C ILE A 102 -7.21 7.37 -3.46
N ASN A 103 -7.82 7.66 -2.32
CA ASN A 103 -8.19 9.01 -1.91
C ASN A 103 -6.97 9.91 -1.74
N PHE A 104 -5.87 9.40 -1.18
CA PHE A 104 -4.63 10.17 -1.02
C PHE A 104 -4.08 10.57 -2.39
N ARG A 105 -3.94 9.62 -3.32
CA ARG A 105 -3.48 9.92 -4.69
C ARG A 105 -4.43 10.87 -5.42
N THR A 106 -5.73 10.70 -5.25
CA THR A 106 -6.75 11.59 -5.83
C THR A 106 -6.61 12.99 -5.25
N GLY A 107 -6.54 13.14 -3.93
CA GLY A 107 -6.35 14.43 -3.26
C GLY A 107 -5.08 15.16 -3.69
N VAL A 108 -3.97 14.43 -3.86
CA VAL A 108 -2.73 14.98 -4.44
C VAL A 108 -2.94 15.45 -5.88
N ARG A 109 -3.63 14.67 -6.72
CA ARG A 109 -3.83 14.99 -8.14
C ARG A 109 -4.82 16.11 -8.40
N THR A 110 -5.86 16.21 -7.58
CA THR A 110 -6.94 17.18 -7.72
C THR A 110 -6.74 18.40 -6.83
N ASN A 111 -5.57 18.53 -6.18
CA ASN A 111 -5.30 19.58 -5.19
C ASN A 111 -6.39 19.71 -4.11
N ARG A 112 -6.91 18.58 -3.62
CA ARG A 112 -7.89 18.56 -2.51
C ARG A 112 -7.15 18.27 -1.22
N PHE A 113 -6.72 19.33 -0.55
CA PHE A 113 -5.93 19.26 0.68
C PHE A 113 -6.63 18.43 1.77
N LEU A 114 -7.91 18.71 2.06
CA LEU A 114 -8.69 17.96 3.06
C LEU A 114 -8.78 16.47 2.75
N LEU A 115 -8.98 16.10 1.47
CA LEU A 115 -9.01 14.70 1.04
C LEU A 115 -7.64 14.02 1.25
N LYS A 116 -6.53 14.72 0.95
CA LYS A 116 -5.17 14.24 1.20
C LYS A 116 -4.95 13.97 2.69
N MET A 117 -5.36 14.92 3.55
CA MET A 117 -5.20 14.81 5.01
C MET A 117 -6.05 13.69 5.59
N ALA A 118 -7.33 13.64 5.25
CA ALA A 118 -8.25 12.60 5.70
C ALA A 118 -7.74 11.20 5.30
N ALA A 119 -7.38 11.02 4.03
CA ALA A 119 -6.83 9.77 3.54
C ALA A 119 -5.55 9.34 4.26
N ARG A 120 -4.64 10.28 4.54
CA ARG A 120 -3.43 9.98 5.32
C ARG A 120 -3.77 9.51 6.73
N ARG A 121 -4.67 10.21 7.42
CA ARG A 121 -5.13 9.85 8.78
C ARG A 121 -5.81 8.47 8.82
N THR A 122 -6.68 8.18 7.85
CA THR A 122 -7.32 6.86 7.73
C THR A 122 -6.30 5.76 7.54
N PHE A 123 -5.22 6.00 6.77
CA PHE A 123 -4.18 5.00 6.53
C PHE A 123 -3.17 4.86 7.69
N ALA A 124 -2.99 5.91 8.49
CA ALA A 124 -1.94 6.00 9.51
C ALA A 124 -1.83 4.79 10.48
N PRO A 125 -2.92 4.15 10.93
CA PRO A 125 -2.85 2.96 11.78
C PRO A 125 -1.96 1.84 11.19
N ILE A 126 -1.91 1.65 9.87
CA ILE A 126 -1.07 0.61 9.26
C ILE A 126 0.42 0.85 9.55
N TRP A 127 0.88 2.11 9.62
CA TRP A 127 2.26 2.40 9.99
C TRP A 127 2.55 2.09 11.46
N SER A 128 1.54 2.19 12.33
CA SER A 128 1.59 1.78 13.74
C SER A 128 1.53 0.27 13.95
N ALA A 129 0.98 -0.46 12.98
CA ALA A 129 0.82 -1.90 13.06
C ALA A 129 2.05 -2.70 12.61
N ARG A 130 2.76 -2.23 11.57
CA ARG A 130 3.93 -2.92 10.99
C ARG A 130 5.18 -2.05 11.09
N ARG A 131 6.36 -2.63 10.78
CA ARG A 131 7.67 -1.96 10.94
C ARG A 131 7.87 -0.79 9.99
N HIS A 132 7.32 0.34 10.39
CA HIS A 132 7.39 1.60 9.68
C HIS A 132 7.81 2.75 10.60
N PRO A 133 8.89 2.63 11.40
CA PRO A 133 9.29 3.64 12.38
C PRO A 133 9.46 5.03 11.75
N ILE A 134 10.09 5.10 10.58
CA ILE A 134 10.26 6.34 9.83
C ILE A 134 8.92 6.93 9.39
N TYR A 135 7.99 6.13 8.84
CA TYR A 135 6.71 6.67 8.36
C TYR A 135 5.77 7.06 9.48
N ARG A 136 5.82 6.38 10.62
CA ARG A 136 5.11 6.82 11.83
C ARG A 136 5.57 8.19 12.28
N LEU A 137 6.90 8.37 12.41
CA LEU A 137 7.47 9.64 12.84
C LEU A 137 7.17 10.76 11.84
N ILE A 138 7.42 10.51 10.54
CA ILE A 138 7.10 11.48 9.48
C ILE A 138 5.64 11.91 9.55
N GLU A 139 4.72 10.95 9.72
CA GLU A 139 3.30 11.26 9.75
C GLU A 139 2.94 12.13 10.97
N ILE A 140 3.32 11.74 12.19
CA ILE A 140 2.98 12.51 13.39
C ILE A 140 3.65 13.89 13.42
N THR A 141 4.90 13.99 12.94
CA THR A 141 5.64 15.25 12.92
C THR A 141 5.04 16.21 11.88
N ASP A 142 4.61 15.70 10.73
CA ASP A 142 3.89 16.52 9.75
C ASP A 142 2.55 17.01 10.34
N GLU A 143 1.78 16.17 11.03
CA GLU A 143 0.54 16.60 11.69
C GLU A 143 0.80 17.66 12.77
N GLU A 144 1.80 17.45 13.63
CA GLU A 144 2.20 18.41 14.66
C GLU A 144 2.61 19.75 14.05
N GLN A 145 3.44 19.73 13.00
CA GLN A 145 3.88 20.94 12.31
C GLN A 145 2.68 21.68 11.74
N MET A 146 1.78 20.98 11.03
CA MET A 146 0.59 21.59 10.44
C MET A 146 -0.33 22.24 11.50
N LEU A 147 -0.44 21.64 12.69
CA LEU A 147 -1.22 22.21 13.81
C LEU A 147 -0.57 23.44 14.45
N ARG A 148 0.76 23.58 14.34
CA ARG A 148 1.52 24.72 14.90
C ARG A 148 1.64 25.91 13.95
N LEU A 149 1.24 25.75 12.69
CA LEU A 149 1.34 26.84 11.71
C LEU A 149 0.42 28.00 12.09
N HIS A 150 0.90 29.23 11.88
CA HIS A 150 0.05 30.41 11.91
C HIS A 150 -1.09 30.23 10.88
N PRO A 151 -2.35 30.61 11.19
CA PRO A 151 -3.49 30.38 10.29
C PRO A 151 -3.27 30.91 8.87
N GLU A 152 -2.55 32.02 8.71
CA GLU A 152 -2.20 32.59 7.42
C GLU A 152 -1.26 31.68 6.61
N VAL A 153 -0.24 31.13 7.27
CA VAL A 153 0.70 30.18 6.64
C VAL A 153 -0.02 28.88 6.31
N TYR A 154 -0.87 28.40 7.21
CA TYR A 154 -1.72 27.24 6.97
C TYR A 154 -2.60 27.45 5.73
N THR A 155 -3.27 28.59 5.62
CA THR A 155 -4.12 28.95 4.48
C THR A 155 -3.31 28.99 3.18
N VAL A 156 -2.11 29.58 3.21
CA VAL A 156 -1.21 29.60 2.05
C VAL A 156 -0.79 28.19 1.66
N ILE A 157 -0.43 27.33 2.62
CA ILE A 157 -0.06 25.93 2.35
C ILE A 157 -1.27 25.16 1.84
N GLU A 158 -2.45 25.29 2.43
CA GLU A 158 -3.66 24.64 1.94
C GLU A 158 -3.94 25.01 0.47
N GLN A 159 -3.87 26.30 0.14
CA GLN A 159 -4.12 26.81 -1.21
C GLN A 159 -3.00 26.51 -2.22
N LYS A 160 -1.73 26.46 -1.76
CA LYS A 160 -0.54 26.37 -2.63
C LYS A 160 0.26 25.07 -2.47
N SER A 161 -0.18 24.12 -1.64
CA SER A 161 0.54 22.85 -1.37
C SER A 161 0.66 21.93 -2.60
N VAL A 162 -0.02 22.26 -3.70
CA VAL A 162 0.15 21.59 -4.98
C VAL A 162 0.16 22.62 -6.11
N ILE A 163 1.12 22.46 -7.03
CA ILE A 163 1.21 23.23 -8.28
C ILE A 163 0.23 22.59 -9.28
N SER A 164 -1.06 22.87 -9.16
CA SER A 164 -2.01 22.61 -10.26
C SER A 164 -2.87 23.85 -10.46
N ARG A 165 -2.44 24.70 -11.40
CA ARG A 165 -3.11 25.94 -11.81
C ARG A 165 -3.95 25.74 -13.08
N SER A 166 -4.38 24.52 -13.42
CA SER A 166 -5.09 24.33 -14.68
C SER A 166 -6.51 24.88 -14.67
N GLY A 167 -7.15 25.07 -13.50
CA GLY A 167 -8.51 25.64 -13.43
C GLY A 167 -9.60 24.80 -14.12
N PHE A 168 -9.24 23.68 -14.75
CA PHE A 168 -10.16 22.79 -15.43
C PHE A 168 -10.61 21.70 -14.48
N THR A 169 -11.91 21.69 -14.16
CA THR A 169 -12.60 20.69 -13.34
C THR A 169 -12.41 19.25 -13.83
N ASN A 170 -11.97 19.07 -15.09
CA ASN A 170 -11.99 17.79 -15.81
C ASN A 170 -10.58 17.24 -16.09
N GLN A 171 -9.51 17.96 -15.78
CA GLN A 171 -8.13 17.51 -15.99
C GLN A 171 -7.44 17.19 -14.65
N HIS A 172 -7.76 16.02 -14.12
CA HIS A 172 -7.26 15.45 -12.86
C HIS A 172 -5.78 14.98 -12.92
N GLN A 173 -4.90 15.71 -13.61
CA GLN A 173 -3.52 15.31 -13.81
C GLN A 173 -2.59 16.31 -13.12
N GLY A 174 -1.81 15.83 -12.13
CA GLY A 174 -0.74 16.64 -11.54
C GLY A 174 0.31 17.04 -12.60
N LEU A 175 1.08 18.09 -12.35
CA LEU A 175 2.08 18.63 -13.29
C LEU A 175 3.00 17.53 -13.87
N ASP A 176 3.46 16.59 -13.04
CA ASP A 176 4.27 15.45 -13.48
C ASP A 176 3.54 14.54 -14.49
N ALA A 177 2.24 14.32 -14.33
CA ALA A 177 1.44 13.55 -15.29
C ALA A 177 1.24 14.32 -16.60
N ILE A 178 0.99 15.64 -16.54
CA ILE A 178 0.91 16.50 -17.72
C ILE A 178 2.26 16.50 -18.47
N LEU A 179 3.36 16.71 -17.75
CA LEU A 179 4.71 16.65 -18.30
C LEU A 179 5.02 15.26 -18.85
N LYS A 180 4.57 14.19 -18.20
CA LYS A 180 4.72 12.83 -18.68
C LYS A 180 3.96 12.60 -19.99
N GLU A 181 2.71 13.06 -20.11
CA GLU A 181 1.96 12.94 -21.36
C GLU A 181 2.60 13.78 -22.48
N ILE A 182 3.00 15.03 -22.19
CA ILE A 182 3.75 15.85 -23.14
C ILE A 182 5.03 15.14 -23.58
N ASN A 183 5.78 14.55 -22.64
CA ASN A 183 6.99 13.79 -22.93
C ASN A 183 6.71 12.56 -23.81
N LYS A 184 5.57 11.88 -23.63
CA LYS A 184 5.19 10.77 -24.53
C LYS A 184 4.88 11.26 -25.93
N THR A 185 4.16 12.37 -26.06
CA THR A 185 3.90 12.99 -27.36
C THR A 185 5.21 13.40 -28.03
N ILE A 186 6.12 14.08 -27.33
CA ILE A 186 7.44 14.44 -27.86
C ILE A 186 8.20 13.19 -28.30
N LYS A 187 8.20 12.12 -27.49
CA LYS A 187 8.83 10.84 -27.84
C LYS A 187 8.23 10.16 -29.08
N SER A 188 6.94 10.37 -29.36
CA SER A 188 6.31 9.86 -30.58
C SER A 188 6.70 10.65 -31.85
N LEU A 189 7.19 11.88 -31.68
CA LEU A 189 7.57 12.78 -32.78
C LEU A 189 9.06 12.65 -33.17
N ILE A 190 9.85 11.94 -32.39
CA ILE A 190 11.30 11.77 -32.62
C ILE A 190 11.60 10.38 -33.19
N PRO A 191 12.61 10.26 -34.06
CA PRO A 191 13.03 8.95 -34.58
C PRO A 191 13.70 8.09 -33.49
N PRO A 192 13.83 6.76 -33.71
CA PRO A 192 14.44 5.84 -32.75
C PRO A 192 15.86 6.21 -32.30
N ILE A 193 16.64 6.85 -33.18
CA ILE A 193 17.96 7.41 -32.87
C ILE A 193 17.86 8.93 -33.00
N PRO A 194 17.50 9.65 -31.91
CA PRO A 194 17.29 11.08 -31.97
C PRO A 194 18.61 11.84 -31.90
N THR A 195 18.67 12.96 -32.64
CA THR A 195 19.71 13.99 -32.46
C THR A 195 19.14 15.17 -31.66
N GLN A 196 19.99 16.05 -31.14
CA GLN A 196 19.54 17.25 -30.41
C GLN A 196 18.54 18.08 -31.23
N ARG A 197 18.78 18.23 -32.54
CA ARG A 197 17.88 18.94 -33.46
C ARG A 197 16.49 18.32 -33.51
N HIS A 198 16.37 17.00 -33.46
CA HIS A 198 15.06 16.31 -33.41
C HIS A 198 14.30 16.65 -32.13
N TRP A 199 14.97 16.64 -30.98
CA TRP A 199 14.37 17.03 -29.71
C TRP A 199 13.90 18.49 -29.70
N GLU A 200 14.72 19.41 -30.21
CA GLU A 200 14.39 20.83 -30.28
C GLU A 200 13.18 21.10 -31.18
N ILE A 201 13.12 20.46 -32.36
CA ILE A 201 12.00 20.59 -33.29
C ILE A 201 10.72 20.01 -32.67
N ALA A 202 10.80 18.80 -32.11
CA ALA A 202 9.66 18.13 -31.49
C ALA A 202 9.11 18.91 -30.29
N ALA A 203 9.98 19.40 -29.40
CA ALA A 203 9.57 20.18 -28.23
C ALA A 203 8.95 21.54 -28.63
N ARG A 204 9.56 22.28 -29.56
CA ARG A 204 9.04 23.59 -30.04
C ARG A 204 7.72 23.45 -30.78
N SER A 205 7.51 22.33 -31.48
CA SER A 205 6.36 22.13 -32.36
C SER A 205 5.23 21.35 -31.69
N CYS A 206 5.46 20.69 -30.54
CA CYS A 206 4.52 19.77 -29.90
C CYS A 206 3.11 20.35 -29.77
N THR A 207 2.97 21.58 -29.26
CA THR A 207 1.65 22.21 -29.07
C THR A 207 0.96 22.51 -30.40
N LYS A 208 1.71 22.99 -31.41
CA LYS A 208 1.19 23.26 -32.76
C LYS A 208 0.77 21.96 -33.44
N PHE A 209 1.56 20.91 -33.31
CA PHE A 209 1.27 19.58 -33.82
C PHE A 209 -0.01 19.01 -33.19
N MET A 210 -0.16 19.08 -31.86
CA MET A 210 -1.36 18.58 -31.18
C MET A 210 -2.63 19.30 -31.64
N LYS A 211 -2.57 20.63 -31.82
CA LYS A 211 -3.69 21.42 -32.38
C LYS A 211 -4.00 21.00 -33.82
N LEU A 212 -2.99 20.95 -34.69
CA LEU A 212 -3.15 20.53 -36.08
C LEU A 212 -3.75 19.12 -36.18
N ARG A 213 -3.25 18.19 -35.38
CA ARG A 213 -3.73 16.81 -35.30
C ARG A 213 -5.21 16.74 -34.89
N ALA A 214 -5.59 17.48 -33.85
CA ALA A 214 -6.97 17.53 -33.38
C ALA A 214 -7.91 18.09 -34.46
N THR A 215 -7.57 19.25 -35.03
CA THR A 215 -8.37 19.89 -36.10
C THR A 215 -8.47 19.02 -37.34
N PHE A 216 -7.37 18.39 -37.77
CA PHE A 216 -7.36 17.49 -38.92
C PHE A 216 -8.30 16.30 -38.69
N PHE A 217 -8.20 15.61 -37.55
CA PHE A 217 -9.05 14.46 -37.26
C PHE A 217 -10.53 14.82 -37.13
N GLU A 218 -10.84 15.95 -36.50
CA GLU A 218 -12.20 16.49 -36.46
C GLU A 218 -12.75 16.75 -37.87
N THR A 219 -11.94 17.35 -38.75
CA THR A 219 -12.33 17.70 -40.12
C THR A 219 -12.64 16.46 -40.96
N ILE A 220 -11.88 15.37 -40.81
CA ILE A 220 -12.12 14.13 -41.55
C ILE A 220 -13.18 13.22 -40.91
N GLY A 221 -13.91 13.72 -39.90
CA GLY A 221 -14.92 12.94 -39.17
C GLY A 221 -14.33 11.78 -38.36
N TYR A 222 -13.02 11.79 -38.12
CA TYR A 222 -12.36 10.82 -37.27
C TYR A 222 -12.61 11.25 -35.82
N SER A 223 -13.72 10.77 -35.25
CA SER A 223 -13.91 10.81 -33.81
C SER A 223 -12.69 10.15 -33.19
N ASN A 224 -11.91 10.91 -32.44
CA ASN A 224 -10.75 10.40 -31.72
C ASN A 224 -11.27 9.52 -30.57
N ASN A 225 -11.84 8.37 -30.92
CA ASN A 225 -11.97 7.18 -30.10
C ASN A 225 -10.59 6.50 -30.02
N GLU A 226 -9.50 7.27 -30.06
CA GLU A 226 -8.41 7.04 -29.10
C GLU A 226 -9.11 7.08 -27.75
N SER A 227 -9.69 5.94 -27.37
CA SER A 227 -10.04 5.71 -26.01
C SER A 227 -8.75 6.04 -25.27
N TYR A 228 -8.78 7.08 -24.46
CA TYR A 228 -8.05 7.08 -23.20
C TYR A 228 -8.50 5.91 -22.31
N GLY A 229 -9.29 4.96 -22.85
CA GLY A 229 -9.28 3.56 -22.50
C GLY A 229 -7.86 3.13 -22.10
N PRO A 230 -7.75 2.47 -20.94
CA PRO A 230 -6.48 2.17 -20.34
C PRO A 230 -5.70 1.30 -21.32
N ARG A 231 -4.63 1.88 -21.92
CA ARG A 231 -3.57 1.21 -22.70
C ARG A 231 -3.63 -0.30 -22.52
N SER A 232 -4.29 -1.02 -23.44
CA SER A 232 -4.44 -2.48 -23.46
C SER A 232 -3.99 -3.13 -22.14
N CYS A 233 -4.70 -2.84 -21.04
CA CYS A 233 -4.41 -3.53 -19.80
C CYS A 233 -4.79 -4.98 -20.08
N PRO A 234 -4.03 -5.97 -19.58
CA PRO A 234 -4.56 -7.34 -19.53
C PRO A 234 -5.99 -7.23 -19.02
N ASN A 235 -6.97 -7.75 -19.78
CA ASN A 235 -8.39 -7.40 -19.64
C ASN A 235 -8.76 -7.36 -18.16
N PHE A 236 -8.90 -6.16 -17.60
CA PHE A 236 -9.04 -5.91 -16.15
C PHE A 236 -10.12 -6.81 -15.56
N THR A 237 -11.19 -7.01 -16.33
CA THR A 237 -12.32 -7.89 -16.02
C THR A 237 -11.89 -9.35 -15.96
N THR A 238 -11.08 -9.84 -16.91
CA THR A 238 -10.55 -11.21 -16.92
C THR A 238 -9.60 -11.46 -15.75
N GLU A 239 -8.66 -10.55 -15.48
CA GLU A 239 -7.70 -10.70 -14.38
C GLU A 239 -8.40 -10.65 -13.01
N SER A 240 -9.37 -9.74 -12.86
CA SER A 240 -10.21 -9.69 -11.67
C SER A 240 -11.01 -10.98 -11.51
N PHE A 241 -11.66 -11.46 -12.59
CA PHE A 241 -12.43 -12.69 -12.57
C PHE A 241 -11.60 -13.91 -12.17
N ARG A 242 -10.36 -14.03 -12.69
CA ARG A 242 -9.44 -15.13 -12.32
C ARG A 242 -9.21 -15.18 -10.81
N PHE A 243 -8.96 -14.02 -10.18
CA PHE A 243 -8.75 -13.98 -8.73
C PHE A 243 -10.04 -14.27 -7.95
N ARG A 244 -11.19 -13.74 -8.39
CA ARG A 244 -12.49 -14.05 -7.79
C ARG A 244 -12.81 -15.54 -7.77
N VAL A 245 -12.48 -16.26 -8.85
CA VAL A 245 -12.61 -17.72 -8.90
C VAL A 245 -11.77 -18.39 -7.82
N GLN A 246 -10.55 -17.91 -7.56
CA GLN A 246 -9.72 -18.45 -6.48
C GLN A 246 -10.29 -18.15 -5.09
N ILE A 247 -10.82 -16.95 -4.85
CA ILE A 247 -11.48 -16.57 -3.58
C ILE A 247 -12.64 -17.54 -3.27
N ARG A 248 -13.48 -17.81 -4.28
CA ARG A 248 -14.62 -18.72 -4.16
C ARG A 248 -14.20 -20.16 -3.96
N LYS A 249 -13.19 -20.64 -4.69
CA LYS A 249 -12.64 -21.99 -4.53
C LYS A 249 -12.10 -22.22 -3.12
N ALA A 250 -11.43 -21.20 -2.57
CA ALA A 250 -10.92 -21.22 -1.20
C ALA A 250 -12.01 -21.04 -0.13
N LYS A 251 -13.26 -20.71 -0.51
CA LYS A 251 -14.34 -20.29 0.40
C LYS A 251 -13.90 -19.18 1.37
N PHE A 252 -12.97 -18.33 0.94
CA PHE A 252 -12.24 -17.41 1.82
C PHE A 252 -13.12 -16.33 2.47
N LEU A 253 -14.17 -15.87 1.76
CA LEU A 253 -15.15 -14.89 2.24
C LEU A 253 -16.54 -15.50 2.45
N SER A 254 -16.64 -16.82 2.63
CA SER A 254 -17.92 -17.49 2.79
C SER A 254 -18.36 -17.46 4.27
N PRO A 255 -19.46 -16.77 4.64
CA PRO A 255 -19.91 -16.68 6.03
C PRO A 255 -20.39 -18.03 6.61
N ASN A 256 -20.67 -19.02 5.76
CA ASN A 256 -21.11 -20.36 6.17
C ASN A 256 -19.94 -21.37 6.26
N ASN A 257 -18.71 -20.90 6.46
CA ASN A 257 -17.57 -21.80 6.53
C ASN A 257 -17.59 -22.56 7.86
N VAL A 258 -17.90 -23.85 7.81
CA VAL A 258 -18.22 -24.70 8.97
C VAL A 258 -17.08 -24.77 9.99
N ASP A 259 -15.84 -24.60 9.55
CA ASP A 259 -14.66 -24.70 10.41
C ASP A 259 -14.33 -23.38 11.14
N ASN A 260 -14.84 -22.22 10.69
CA ASN A 260 -14.57 -20.88 11.25
C ASN A 260 -13.09 -20.56 11.57
N ILE A 261 -12.15 -21.29 10.95
CA ILE A 261 -10.72 -21.10 11.18
C ILE A 261 -10.28 -19.79 10.52
N PHE A 262 -9.75 -18.88 11.33
CA PHE A 262 -9.21 -17.62 10.84
C PHE A 262 -7.82 -17.84 10.24
N GLN A 263 -7.75 -18.05 8.93
CA GLN A 263 -6.54 -18.46 8.22
C GLN A 263 -6.36 -17.71 6.90
N SER A 264 -5.14 -17.76 6.37
CA SER A 264 -4.80 -17.28 5.03
C SER A 264 -5.63 -17.94 3.92
N MET A 265 -5.73 -17.28 2.76
CA MET A 265 -6.55 -17.72 1.63
C MET A 265 -6.21 -19.11 1.10
N ASN A 266 -4.95 -19.56 1.22
CA ASN A 266 -4.52 -20.91 0.83
C ASN A 266 -4.48 -21.90 2.00
N GLY A 267 -4.83 -21.48 3.21
CA GLY A 267 -4.73 -22.30 4.42
C GLY A 267 -3.30 -22.59 4.89
N GLU A 268 -2.28 -21.89 4.35
CA GLU A 268 -0.87 -22.09 4.72
C GLU A 268 -0.57 -21.59 6.14
N TYR A 269 -1.22 -20.50 6.55
CA TYR A 269 -1.05 -19.87 7.85
C TYR A 269 -2.37 -19.70 8.60
N ILE A 270 -2.35 -20.02 9.90
CA ILE A 270 -3.36 -19.54 10.84
C ILE A 270 -3.05 -18.07 11.14
N LEU A 271 -4.04 -17.19 10.99
CA LEU A 271 -3.89 -15.76 11.26
C LEU A 271 -3.94 -15.51 12.77
N SER A 272 -3.21 -14.50 13.22
CA SER A 272 -3.16 -14.15 14.64
C SER A 272 -4.50 -13.64 15.15
N GLU A 273 -4.79 -13.85 16.43
CA GLU A 273 -6.00 -13.31 17.06
C GLU A 273 -6.03 -11.77 17.05
N GLU A 274 -4.86 -11.12 17.12
CA GLU A 274 -4.73 -9.67 17.04
C GLU A 274 -5.20 -9.10 15.69
N MET A 275 -5.13 -9.89 14.61
CA MET A 275 -5.61 -9.45 13.29
C MET A 275 -7.14 -9.31 13.24
N LYS A 276 -7.91 -9.96 14.12
CA LYS A 276 -9.38 -9.77 14.20
C LYS A 276 -9.76 -8.37 14.64
N ARG A 277 -8.95 -7.75 15.49
CA ARG A 277 -9.11 -6.37 16.00
C ARG A 277 -8.02 -5.43 15.48
N PHE A 278 -7.50 -5.71 14.28
CA PHE A 278 -6.34 -5.02 13.72
C PHE A 278 -6.47 -3.49 13.79
N SER A 279 -7.57 -2.93 13.28
CA SER A 279 -7.78 -1.48 13.19
C SER A 279 -7.86 -0.80 14.55
N GLU A 280 -8.37 -1.50 15.56
CA GLU A 280 -8.45 -1.01 16.93
C GLU A 280 -7.06 -0.98 17.58
N ILE A 281 -6.36 -2.12 17.59
CA ILE A 281 -5.03 -2.25 18.18
C ILE A 281 -4.03 -1.30 17.49
N ALA A 282 -4.11 -1.18 16.16
CA ALA A 282 -3.25 -0.29 15.39
C ALA A 282 -3.47 1.20 15.73
N ARG A 283 -4.72 1.58 16.01
CA ARG A 283 -5.09 2.94 16.43
C ARG A 283 -4.68 3.22 17.86
N GLU A 284 -4.82 2.27 18.78
CA GLU A 284 -4.31 2.36 20.14
C GLU A 284 -2.78 2.55 20.16
N LYS A 285 -2.05 1.71 19.43
CA LYS A 285 -0.59 1.85 19.24
C LYS A 285 -0.21 3.21 18.66
N ARG A 286 -1.00 3.77 17.72
CA ARG A 286 -0.77 5.12 17.19
C ARG A 286 -0.95 6.18 18.28
N ILE A 287 -2.03 6.11 19.07
CA ILE A 287 -2.31 7.07 20.15
C ILE A 287 -1.22 7.04 21.20
N GLU A 288 -0.79 5.85 21.62
CA GLU A 288 0.31 5.67 22.56
C GLU A 288 1.61 6.28 22.03
N PHE A 289 1.96 6.00 20.77
CA PHE A 289 3.15 6.55 20.14
C PHE A 289 3.12 8.09 20.09
N ILE A 290 1.97 8.70 19.79
CA ILE A 290 1.79 10.15 19.82
C ILE A 290 2.00 10.70 21.23
N LYS A 291 1.41 10.08 22.25
CA LYS A 291 1.56 10.51 23.66
C LYS A 291 3.03 10.50 24.07
N VAL A 292 3.73 9.38 23.86
CA VAL A 292 5.13 9.24 24.27
C VAL A 292 6.05 10.19 23.50
N THR A 293 5.86 10.32 22.19
CA THR A 293 6.77 11.08 21.32
C THR A 293 6.53 12.58 21.41
N LEU A 294 5.27 13.04 21.34
CA LEU A 294 4.95 14.46 21.26
C LEU A 294 4.67 15.11 22.63
N ILE A 295 3.98 14.40 23.53
CA ILE A 295 3.60 14.95 24.83
C ILE A 295 4.72 14.75 25.83
N GLU A 296 5.17 13.51 26.01
CA GLU A 296 6.22 13.19 26.98
C GLU A 296 7.64 13.53 26.48
N LYS A 297 7.80 13.75 25.16
CA LYS A 297 9.09 13.99 24.50
C LYS A 297 10.14 12.93 24.86
N ARG A 298 9.70 11.67 24.92
CA ARG A 298 10.54 10.52 25.23
C ARG A 298 10.70 9.61 24.01
N THR A 299 11.80 8.88 23.98
CA THR A 299 11.96 7.79 23.01
C THR A 299 11.03 6.64 23.40
N PRO A 300 10.20 6.12 22.49
CA PRO A 300 9.37 4.94 22.77
C PRO A 300 10.25 3.78 23.19
N LYS A 301 10.00 3.24 24.40
CA LYS A 301 10.87 2.21 25.02
C LYS A 301 10.87 0.90 24.24
N THR A 302 9.75 0.51 23.64
CA THR A 302 9.65 -0.72 22.85
C THR A 302 8.46 -0.61 21.92
N TRP A 303 8.64 -0.97 20.65
CA TRP A 303 7.52 -1.10 19.72
C TRP A 303 7.51 -2.51 19.16
N GLN A 304 6.38 -3.18 19.28
CA GLN A 304 6.15 -4.50 18.73
C GLN A 304 5.13 -4.42 17.58
N PRO A 305 5.43 -5.05 16.43
CA PRO A 305 4.46 -5.18 15.35
C PRO A 305 3.24 -5.97 15.83
N ILE A 306 2.08 -5.69 15.22
CA ILE A 306 0.94 -6.60 15.30
C ILE A 306 1.30 -7.83 14.45
N PRO A 307 1.33 -9.04 15.04
CA PRO A 307 1.64 -10.25 14.29
C PRO A 307 0.55 -10.52 13.25
N ILE A 308 0.92 -10.99 12.07
CA ILE A 308 -0.04 -11.39 11.03
C ILE A 308 -0.45 -12.85 11.22
N THR A 309 0.52 -13.73 11.49
CA THR A 309 0.28 -15.17 11.69
C THR A 309 0.42 -15.57 13.16
N GLN A 310 -0.15 -16.72 13.48
CA GLN A 310 -0.05 -17.31 14.81
C GLN A 310 1.41 -17.65 15.19
N GLU A 311 2.23 -18.06 14.22
CA GLU A 311 3.65 -18.30 14.43
C GLU A 311 4.38 -17.00 14.78
N GLU A 312 4.11 -15.90 14.08
CA GLU A 312 4.66 -14.58 14.40
C GLU A 312 4.27 -14.16 15.83
N ALA A 313 3.02 -14.39 16.23
CA ALA A 313 2.53 -14.10 17.58
C ALA A 313 3.22 -14.96 18.66
N ASN A 314 3.45 -16.25 18.38
CA ASN A 314 4.13 -17.16 19.29
C ASN A 314 5.61 -16.78 19.46
N VAL A 315 6.28 -16.41 18.36
CA VAL A 315 7.67 -15.92 18.39
C VAL A 315 7.75 -14.65 19.24
N LEU A 316 6.89 -13.66 18.99
CA LEU A 316 6.88 -12.41 19.77
C LEU A 316 6.66 -12.65 21.27
N ARG A 317 5.76 -13.58 21.63
CA ARG A 317 5.53 -13.98 23.04
C ARG A 317 6.72 -14.70 23.66
N SER A 318 7.40 -15.55 22.91
CA SER A 318 8.61 -16.21 23.39
C SER A 318 9.74 -15.20 23.62
N GLU A 319 9.84 -14.17 22.78
CA GLU A 319 10.89 -13.16 22.84
C GLU A 319 10.73 -12.19 23.99
N THR A 320 9.50 -11.84 24.37
CA THR A 320 9.27 -11.04 25.57
C THR A 320 9.72 -11.77 26.83
N ALA A 321 9.73 -13.10 26.83
CA ALA A 321 10.22 -13.93 27.94
C ALA A 321 11.75 -14.07 27.97
N LEU A 322 12.48 -13.71 26.89
CA LEU A 322 13.92 -13.87 26.83
C LEU A 322 14.65 -12.85 27.73
N THR A 323 15.71 -13.35 28.37
CA THR A 323 16.68 -12.52 29.09
C THR A 323 17.58 -11.76 28.11
N ARG A 324 18.19 -10.67 28.59
CA ARG A 324 19.11 -9.84 27.80
C ARG A 324 20.26 -10.65 27.20
N SER A 325 20.86 -11.57 27.97
CA SER A 325 21.97 -12.41 27.52
C SER A 325 21.55 -13.39 26.43
N GLN A 326 20.37 -13.98 26.53
CA GLN A 326 19.82 -14.86 25.50
C GLN A 326 19.58 -14.11 24.19
N ILE A 327 19.00 -12.90 24.25
CA ILE A 327 18.78 -12.08 23.04
C ILE A 327 20.12 -11.71 22.39
N ILE A 328 21.14 -11.36 23.18
CA ILE A 328 22.49 -11.09 22.65
C ILE A 328 23.05 -12.33 21.94
N SER A 329 22.92 -13.51 22.55
CA SER A 329 23.39 -14.77 21.95
C SER A 329 22.70 -15.06 20.62
N ILE A 330 21.38 -14.87 20.53
CA ILE A 330 20.64 -15.06 19.27
C ILE A 330 21.10 -14.06 18.21
N ILE A 331 21.20 -12.76 18.53
CA ILE A 331 21.65 -11.76 17.57
C ILE A 331 23.08 -12.07 17.09
N SER A 332 24.00 -12.42 18.00
CA SER A 332 25.36 -12.83 17.65
C SER A 332 25.39 -14.02 16.70
N SER A 333 24.46 -14.97 16.83
CA SER A 333 24.37 -16.12 15.92
C SER A 333 23.82 -15.78 14.54
N LEU A 334 23.01 -14.71 14.43
CA LEU A 334 22.34 -14.32 13.19
C LEU A 334 23.13 -13.28 12.37
N ILE A 335 23.92 -12.42 13.02
CA ILE A 335 24.73 -11.39 12.34
C ILE A 335 25.66 -11.96 11.26
N PRO A 336 26.36 -13.10 11.47
CA PRO A 336 27.25 -13.67 10.45
C PRO A 336 26.55 -14.01 9.13
N SER A 337 25.24 -14.27 9.14
CA SER A 337 24.44 -14.56 7.95
C SER A 337 23.98 -13.31 7.19
N LEU A 338 24.34 -12.11 7.65
CA LEU A 338 24.04 -10.85 6.96
C LEU A 338 25.15 -10.45 5.99
N ASN A 339 24.83 -9.63 4.99
CA ASN A 339 25.81 -9.00 4.10
C ASN A 339 26.77 -8.06 4.89
N ASN A 340 28.01 -7.90 4.42
CA ASN A 340 29.05 -7.09 5.08
C ASN A 340 28.58 -5.67 5.43
N SER A 341 27.78 -5.02 4.58
CA SER A 341 27.23 -3.68 4.86
C SER A 341 26.23 -3.66 6.01
N ASP A 342 25.44 -4.72 6.15
CA ASP A 342 24.43 -4.85 7.20
C ASP A 342 25.08 -5.30 8.53
N GLN A 343 26.11 -6.14 8.49
CA GLN A 343 26.90 -6.49 9.68
C GLN A 343 27.47 -5.25 10.38
N LEU A 344 27.97 -4.29 9.59
CA LEU A 344 28.52 -3.03 10.11
C LEU A 344 27.50 -2.19 10.88
N ARG A 345 26.20 -2.27 10.51
CA ARG A 345 25.13 -1.50 11.17
C ARG A 345 24.87 -1.96 12.61
N PHE A 346 25.17 -3.21 12.92
CA PHE A 346 24.90 -3.79 14.23
C PHE A 346 26.14 -3.87 15.12
N LYS A 347 27.26 -3.21 14.77
CA LYS A 347 28.41 -3.12 15.67
C LYS A 347 28.05 -2.47 17.00
N GLY A 348 28.47 -3.08 18.11
CA GLY A 348 28.24 -2.54 19.47
C GLY A 348 26.84 -2.76 20.02
N PHE A 349 26.01 -3.62 19.40
CA PHE A 349 24.67 -3.93 19.90
C PHE A 349 24.67 -4.50 21.32
N THR A 350 25.76 -5.13 21.77
CA THR A 350 25.92 -5.69 23.12
C THR A 350 25.79 -4.67 24.24
N ASN A 351 25.89 -3.37 23.96
CA ASN A 351 25.73 -2.30 24.95
C ASN A 351 24.27 -1.82 25.10
N LYS A 352 23.35 -2.36 24.29
CA LYS A 352 21.95 -1.95 24.26
C LYS A 352 21.15 -2.53 25.43
N THR A 353 20.07 -1.84 25.76
CA THR A 353 19.06 -2.31 26.72
C THR A 353 18.34 -3.54 26.16
N ARG A 354 17.70 -4.34 27.03
CA ARG A 354 16.92 -5.51 26.59
C ARG A 354 15.87 -5.14 25.55
N ASP A 355 15.19 -4.02 25.76
CA ASP A 355 14.11 -3.56 24.89
C ASP A 355 14.63 -3.13 23.50
N GLU A 356 15.77 -2.42 23.46
CA GLU A 356 16.46 -2.10 22.21
C GLU A 356 16.97 -3.36 21.49
N LEU A 357 17.43 -4.37 22.24
CA LEU A 357 17.90 -5.63 21.69
C LEU A 357 16.78 -6.43 21.01
N ILE A 358 15.55 -6.41 21.54
CA ILE A 358 14.38 -7.02 20.88
C ILE A 358 14.12 -6.35 19.52
N VAL A 359 14.24 -5.02 19.46
CA VAL A 359 14.12 -4.27 18.19
C VAL A 359 15.23 -4.69 17.22
N ILE A 360 16.48 -4.76 17.66
CA ILE A 360 17.59 -5.16 16.81
C ILE A 360 17.42 -6.61 16.30
N LEU A 361 17.03 -7.54 17.18
CA LEU A 361 16.81 -8.95 16.81
C LEU A 361 15.83 -9.07 15.65
N GLN A 362 14.70 -8.38 15.74
CA GLN A 362 13.71 -8.43 14.68
C GLN A 362 14.23 -7.71 13.41
N GLU A 363 15.10 -6.69 13.50
CA GLU A 363 15.71 -6.03 12.31
C GLU A 363 16.65 -6.96 11.57
N VAL A 364 17.48 -7.69 12.32
CA VAL A 364 18.36 -8.71 11.77
C VAL A 364 17.54 -9.78 11.04
N ARG A 365 16.45 -10.26 11.63
CA ARG A 365 15.57 -11.26 10.99
C ARG A 365 14.87 -10.73 9.73
N ASP A 366 14.39 -9.49 9.76
CA ASP A 366 13.76 -8.88 8.58
C ASP A 366 14.77 -8.75 7.42
N LEU A 367 16.03 -8.45 7.72
CA LEU A 367 17.12 -8.41 6.74
C LEU A 367 17.44 -9.80 6.20
N LEU A 368 17.51 -10.82 7.06
CA LEU A 368 17.73 -12.21 6.64
C LEU A 368 16.59 -12.75 5.77
N ALA A 369 15.33 -12.49 6.15
CA ALA A 369 14.17 -12.82 5.32
C ALA A 369 14.17 -12.06 3.98
N GLY A 370 14.84 -10.90 3.92
CA GLY A 370 15.08 -10.15 2.70
C GLY A 370 16.26 -10.64 1.86
N ASN A 371 17.30 -11.20 2.49
CA ASN A 371 18.53 -11.69 1.86
C ASN A 371 18.42 -13.14 1.35
N ASN A 372 17.59 -13.98 1.96
CA ASN A 372 17.25 -15.30 1.41
C ASN A 372 16.55 -15.22 0.02
N LEU A 373 16.15 -14.02 -0.41
CA LEU A 373 15.66 -13.72 -1.77
C LEU A 373 16.75 -13.24 -2.73
N HIS A 374 17.99 -13.07 -2.26
CA HIS A 374 19.13 -12.58 -3.04
C HIS A 374 20.21 -13.65 -3.26
N GLU A 375 20.26 -14.71 -2.44
CA GLU A 375 21.26 -15.79 -2.56
C GLU A 375 20.91 -16.90 -3.57
N GLU A 376 19.76 -16.82 -4.25
CA GLU A 376 19.44 -17.62 -5.46
C GLU A 376 19.50 -16.75 -6.73
N MET A 377 20.58 -15.98 -6.87
CA MET A 377 21.08 -15.46 -8.17
C MET A 377 22.21 -16.36 -8.64
#